data_AF-A0A914WNV0-F1
#
_entry.id   AF-A0A914WNV0-F1
#
_cell.length_a   1.000
_cell.length_b   1.000
_cell.length_c   1.000
_cell.angle_alpha   90.00
_cell.angle_beta   90.00
_cell.angle_gamma   90.00
#
_symmetry.space_group_name_H-M   'P 1'
#
loop_
_entity.id
_entity.type
_entity.pdbx_description
1 polymer ?
#
loop_
_entity_poly.entity_id
_entity_poly.type
_entity_poly.pdbx_seq_one_letter_code
_entity_poly.pdbx_strand_id
1 'polypeptide(L)'
;MQGDISSSVLTDPTQQARVYEYLERLKQDPNGWRNCVQGIVDGSALEAHNQFLFLQVIESYLRSQYQSTSTEGEQQMMRALMSNWLERVQSGHVSAEPVYLKNKMALIFSLVYVVDFPSRWPGFFKEVFLNN
;
A
#
# COMPACT_ATOMS: atom_id res chain seq x y z
N MET A 1 -15.28 -3.97 28.73
CA MET A 1 -16.22 -4.14 27.59
C MET A 1 -15.64 -3.38 26.41
N GLN A 2 -14.89 -4.06 25.55
CA GLN A 2 -14.34 -3.49 24.32
C GLN A 2 -14.27 -4.61 23.29
N GLY A 3 -15.35 -4.68 22.53
CA GLY A 3 -15.60 -5.57 21.40
C GLY A 3 -16.82 -4.96 20.69
N ASP A 4 -16.91 -5.12 19.38
CA ASP A 4 -18.09 -4.77 18.56
C ASP A 4 -18.12 -3.39 17.86
N ILE A 5 -16.97 -2.79 17.56
CA ILE A 5 -16.92 -1.78 16.46
C ILE A 5 -16.40 -2.42 15.16
N SER A 6 -15.56 -3.47 15.25
CA SER A 6 -14.99 -4.11 14.05
C SER A 6 -15.95 -5.03 13.28
N SER A 7 -17.07 -5.44 13.91
CA SER A 7 -18.05 -6.34 13.28
C SER A 7 -19.09 -5.60 12.42
N SER A 8 -19.41 -4.35 12.73
CA SER A 8 -20.57 -3.65 12.16
C SER A 8 -20.35 -3.20 10.71
N VAL A 9 -19.14 -2.77 10.36
CA VAL A 9 -18.77 -2.42 8.98
C VAL A 9 -18.80 -3.64 8.04
N LEU A 10 -18.54 -4.84 8.58
CA LEU A 10 -18.63 -6.10 7.84
C LEU A 10 -20.04 -6.71 7.84
N THR A 11 -21.03 -6.09 8.49
CA THR A 11 -22.41 -6.61 8.54
C THR A 11 -23.47 -5.68 7.95
N ASP A 12 -23.12 -4.47 7.54
CA ASP A 12 -24.00 -3.60 6.73
C ASP A 12 -23.76 -3.86 5.23
N PRO A 13 -24.68 -4.57 4.53
CA PRO A 13 -24.52 -4.90 3.11
C PRO A 13 -24.43 -3.65 2.23
N THR A 14 -24.98 -2.53 2.69
CA THR A 14 -25.02 -1.27 1.95
C THR A 14 -23.67 -0.57 1.97
N GLN A 15 -22.96 -0.64 3.09
CA GLN A 15 -21.60 -0.09 3.22
C GLN A 15 -20.59 -0.97 2.48
N GLN A 16 -20.74 -2.30 2.58
CA GLN A 16 -19.93 -3.24 1.81
C GLN A 16 -20.10 -3.02 0.30
N ALA A 17 -21.33 -2.89 -0.20
CA ALA A 17 -21.59 -2.65 -1.62
C ALA A 17 -20.90 -1.37 -2.11
N ARG A 18 -20.93 -0.29 -1.32
CA ARG A 18 -20.28 0.99 -1.66
C ARG A 18 -18.76 0.88 -1.67
N VAL A 19 -18.17 0.15 -0.72
CA VAL A 19 -16.72 -0.11 -0.70
C VAL A 19 -16.32 -0.94 -1.93
N TYR A 20 -17.05 -2.03 -2.22
CA TYR A 20 -16.81 -2.84 -3.42
C TYR A 20 -16.93 -2.04 -4.71
N GLU A 21 -17.94 -1.18 -4.83
CA GLU A 21 -18.14 -0.35 -6.01
C GLU A 21 -17.03 0.71 -6.16
N TYR A 22 -16.59 1.30 -5.05
CA TYR A 22 -15.43 2.20 -5.05
C TYR A 22 -14.14 1.49 -5.47
N LEU A 23 -13.93 0.24 -5.02
CA LEU A 23 -12.78 -0.56 -5.42
C LEU A 23 -12.80 -0.94 -6.89
N GLU A 24 -13.95 -1.36 -7.42
CA GLU A 24 -14.06 -1.69 -8.83
C GLU A 24 -13.82 -0.45 -9.69
N ARG A 25 -14.29 0.73 -9.26
CA ARG A 25 -13.96 2.00 -9.91
C ARG A 25 -12.46 2.32 -9.84
N LEU A 26 -11.82 2.12 -8.69
CA LEU A 26 -10.37 2.33 -8.54
C LEU A 26 -9.54 1.36 -9.38
N LYS A 27 -9.98 0.12 -9.55
CA LYS A 27 -9.32 -0.85 -10.43
C LYS A 27 -9.49 -0.52 -11.91
N GLN A 28 -10.62 0.08 -12.28
CA GLN A 28 -10.92 0.50 -13.64
C GLN A 28 -10.24 1.83 -14.01
N ASP A 29 -9.90 2.66 -13.03
CA ASP A 29 -9.16 3.90 -13.22
C ASP A 29 -7.67 3.60 -13.52
N PRO A 30 -7.14 3.99 -14.71
CA PRO A 30 -5.72 3.85 -15.03
C PRO A 30 -4.77 4.51 -14.00
N ASN A 31 -5.27 5.50 -13.26
CA ASN A 31 -4.55 6.20 -12.21
C ASN A 31 -5.01 5.83 -10.79
N GLY A 32 -5.92 4.87 -10.63
CA GLY A 32 -6.49 4.52 -9.33
C GLY A 32 -5.42 4.07 -8.32
N TRP A 33 -4.36 3.43 -8.80
CA TRP A 33 -3.21 3.07 -7.95
C TRP A 33 -2.48 4.30 -7.39
N ARG A 34 -2.38 5.42 -8.13
CA ARG A 34 -1.75 6.67 -7.65
C ARG A 34 -2.53 7.24 -6.48
N ASN A 35 -3.85 7.28 -6.62
CA ASN A 35 -4.76 7.72 -5.57
C ASN A 35 -4.67 6.82 -4.33
N CYS A 36 -4.50 5.51 -4.53
CA CYS A 36 -4.29 4.56 -3.43
C CYS A 36 -2.97 4.84 -2.68
N VAL A 37 -1.88 5.14 -3.39
CA VAL A 37 -0.59 5.48 -2.76
C VAL A 37 -0.73 6.75 -1.93
N GLN A 38 -1.28 7.82 -2.51
CA GLN A 38 -1.52 9.08 -1.79
C GLN A 38 -2.44 8.88 -0.59
N GLY A 39 -3.51 8.10 -0.73
CA GLY A 39 -4.40 7.85 0.39
C GLY A 39 -3.75 7.09 1.55
N ILE A 40 -2.74 6.24 1.29
CA ILE A 40 -1.95 5.62 2.35
C ILE A 40 -0.97 6.62 2.97
N VAL A 41 -0.23 7.36 2.15
CA VAL A 41 0.81 8.30 2.61
C VAL A 41 0.21 9.48 3.38
N ASP A 42 -0.90 10.03 2.91
CA ASP A 42 -1.63 11.14 3.56
C ASP A 42 -2.45 10.66 4.76
N GLY A 43 -2.53 9.34 4.99
CA GLY A 43 -3.24 8.74 6.12
C GLY A 43 -4.76 8.75 6.00
N SER A 44 -5.33 8.92 4.80
CA SER A 44 -6.80 8.84 4.61
C SER A 44 -7.32 7.39 4.66
N ALA A 45 -6.47 6.41 4.37
CA ALA A 45 -6.76 4.99 4.59
C ALA A 45 -6.46 4.60 6.05
N LEU A 46 -7.23 5.09 7.03
CA LEU A 46 -6.95 4.84 8.46
C LEU A 46 -7.21 3.38 8.88
N GLU A 47 -8.16 2.70 8.25
CA GLU A 47 -8.54 1.33 8.62
C GLU A 47 -7.72 0.28 7.86
N ALA A 48 -7.28 -0.77 8.56
CA ALA A 48 -6.45 -1.83 7.99
C ALA A 48 -7.09 -2.54 6.78
N HIS A 49 -8.42 -2.66 6.76
CA HIS A 49 -9.15 -3.19 5.61
C HIS A 49 -8.98 -2.29 4.37
N ASN A 50 -9.18 -0.98 4.52
CA ASN A 50 -9.03 -0.01 3.43
C ASN A 50 -7.57 0.06 2.96
N GLN A 51 -6.60 0.02 3.89
CA GLN A 51 -5.18 -0.07 3.53
C GLN A 51 -4.90 -1.32 2.70
N PHE A 52 -5.40 -2.48 3.12
CA PHE A 52 -5.18 -3.73 2.38
C PHE A 52 -5.75 -3.66 0.97
N LEU A 53 -6.93 -3.09 0.80
CA LEU A 53 -7.56 -2.90 -0.50
C LEU A 53 -6.77 -1.96 -1.40
N PHE A 54 -6.28 -0.85 -0.88
CA PHE A 54 -5.44 0.09 -1.62
C PHE A 54 -4.14 -0.59 -2.06
N LEU A 55 -3.53 -1.38 -1.17
CA LEU A 55 -2.36 -2.21 -1.49
C LEU A 55 -2.66 -3.29 -2.52
N GLN A 56 -3.89 -3.82 -2.62
CA GLN A 56 -4.26 -4.74 -3.70
C GLN A 56 -4.23 -4.04 -5.07
N VAL A 57 -4.74 -2.82 -5.17
CA VAL A 57 -4.72 -2.04 -6.41
C VAL A 57 -3.27 -1.71 -6.81
N ILE A 58 -2.45 -1.31 -5.84
CA ILE A 58 -1.03 -1.02 -6.04
C ILE A 58 -0.28 -2.29 -6.49
N GLU A 59 -0.52 -3.45 -5.87
CA GLU A 59 0.07 -4.72 -6.32
C GLU A 59 -0.27 -5.03 -7.78
N SER A 60 -1.53 -4.85 -8.18
CA SER A 60 -1.95 -5.09 -9.56
C SER A 60 -1.16 -4.24 -10.56
N TYR A 61 -0.94 -2.96 -10.24
CA TYR A 61 -0.10 -2.06 -11.03
C TYR A 61 1.36 -2.52 -11.08
N LEU A 62 1.94 -2.87 -9.92
CA LEU A 62 3.33 -3.35 -9.83
C LEU A 62 3.58 -4.60 -10.68
N ARG A 63 2.60 -5.51 -10.75
CA ARG A 63 2.71 -6.75 -11.54
C ARG A 63 2.50 -6.56 -13.04
N SER A 64 1.69 -5.59 -13.44
CA SER A 64 1.23 -5.47 -14.83
C SER A 64 1.97 -4.41 -15.65
N GLN A 65 2.33 -3.28 -15.02
CA GLN A 65 2.74 -2.07 -15.75
C GLN A 65 4.06 -1.51 -15.27
N TYR A 66 4.32 -1.55 -13.96
CA TYR A 66 5.44 -0.84 -13.34
C TYR A 66 6.81 -1.12 -13.99
N GLN A 67 7.13 -2.38 -14.30
CA GLN A 67 8.41 -2.70 -14.94
C GLN A 67 8.62 -1.97 -16.28
N SER A 68 7.55 -1.87 -17.08
CA SER A 68 7.61 -1.47 -18.48
C SER A 68 7.31 0.01 -18.70
N THR A 69 6.45 0.60 -17.86
CA THR A 69 5.89 1.94 -18.10
C THR A 69 6.21 2.95 -17.01
N SER A 70 6.84 2.54 -15.89
CA SER A 70 7.10 3.45 -14.79
C SER A 70 8.07 4.58 -15.18
N THR A 71 7.62 5.81 -15.02
CA THR A 71 8.38 7.05 -14.99
C THR A 71 9.14 7.20 -13.66
N GLU A 72 10.14 8.08 -13.63
CA GLU A 72 10.86 8.40 -12.39
C GLU A 72 9.93 8.94 -11.28
N GLY A 73 8.89 9.71 -11.65
CA GLY A 73 7.90 10.20 -10.69
C GLY A 73 7.12 9.06 -10.02
N GLU A 74 6.72 8.04 -10.78
CA GLU A 74 6.02 6.87 -10.23
C GLU A 74 6.94 6.02 -9.36
N GLN A 75 8.23 5.92 -9.70
CA GLN A 75 9.23 5.30 -8.84
C GLN A 75 9.35 6.03 -7.50
N GLN A 76 9.37 7.37 -7.52
CA GLN A 76 9.39 8.16 -6.28
C GLN A 76 8.13 7.97 -5.44
N MET A 77 6.96 7.78 -6.05
CA MET A 77 5.73 7.44 -5.31
C MET A 77 5.85 6.09 -4.59
N MET A 78 6.42 5.08 -5.24
CA MET A 78 6.67 3.79 -4.58
C MET A 78 7.67 3.91 -3.43
N ARG A 79 8.73 4.70 -3.61
CA ARG A 79 9.68 4.99 -2.53
C ARG A 79 9.01 5.70 -1.36
N ALA A 80 8.19 6.71 -1.62
CA ALA A 80 7.44 7.42 -0.58
C ALA A 80 6.50 6.47 0.20
N LEU A 81 5.81 5.56 -0.49
CA LEU A 81 4.98 4.53 0.14
C LEU A 81 5.81 3.63 1.08
N MET A 82 6.96 3.16 0.62
CA MET A 82 7.84 2.30 1.42
C MET A 82 8.45 3.05 2.61
N SER A 83 8.90 4.29 2.42
CA SER A 83 9.43 5.12 3.49
C SER A 83 8.37 5.43 4.55
N ASN A 84 7.14 5.76 4.15
CA ASN A 84 6.02 5.97 5.08
C ASN A 84 5.77 4.70 5.92
N TRP A 85 5.83 3.52 5.30
CA TRP A 85 5.68 2.28 6.04
C TRP A 85 6.82 2.04 7.04
N LEU A 86 8.07 2.26 6.65
CA LEU A 86 9.23 2.10 7.54
C LEU A 86 9.18 3.07 8.73
N GLU A 87 8.78 4.32 8.52
CA GLU A 87 8.58 5.30 9.59
C GLU A 87 7.51 4.83 10.59
N ARG A 88 6.40 4.24 10.10
CA ARG A 88 5.38 3.62 10.96
C ARG A 88 5.93 2.41 11.74
N VAL A 89 6.88 1.66 11.17
CA VAL A 89 7.57 0.56 11.89
C VAL A 89 8.41 1.12 13.02
N GLN A 90 9.25 2.12 12.75
CA GLN A 90 10.17 2.72 13.72
C GLN A 90 9.44 3.39 14.89
N SER A 91 8.34 4.08 14.60
CA SER A 91 7.48 4.72 15.60
C SER A 91 6.64 3.72 16.43
N GLY A 92 6.75 2.42 16.17
CA GLY A 92 6.06 1.37 16.91
C GLY A 92 4.61 1.13 16.48
N HIS A 93 4.07 1.91 15.55
CA HIS A 93 2.68 1.80 15.09
C HIS A 93 2.42 0.49 14.32
N VAL A 94 3.40 -0.04 13.58
CA VAL A 94 3.22 -1.30 12.81
C VAL A 94 3.11 -2.54 13.70
N SER A 95 3.58 -2.48 14.94
CA SER A 95 3.41 -3.61 15.89
C SER A 95 1.93 -3.88 16.17
N ALA A 96 1.09 -2.84 16.12
CA ALA A 96 -0.36 -2.94 16.27
C ALA A 96 -1.08 -3.38 14.97
N GLU A 97 -0.39 -3.35 13.82
CA GLU A 97 -1.01 -3.67 12.53
C GLU A 97 -1.24 -5.19 12.35
N PRO A 98 -2.33 -5.59 11.69
CA PRO A 98 -2.60 -6.98 11.39
C PRO A 98 -1.50 -7.66 10.56
N VAL A 99 -1.28 -8.95 10.79
CA VAL A 99 -0.25 -9.75 10.09
C VAL A 99 -0.46 -9.76 8.58
N TYR A 100 -1.70 -9.83 8.11
CA TYR A 100 -1.99 -9.83 6.67
C TYR A 100 -1.52 -8.55 5.98
N LEU A 101 -1.56 -7.41 6.68
CA LEU A 101 -1.15 -6.12 6.13
C LEU A 101 0.37 -6.02 6.06
N LYS A 102 1.07 -6.48 7.11
CA LYS A 102 2.53 -6.62 7.13
C LYS A 102 3.03 -7.51 5.99
N ASN A 103 2.39 -8.66 5.79
CA ASN A 103 2.72 -9.57 4.69
C ASN A 103 2.47 -8.92 3.32
N LYS A 104 1.38 -8.15 3.19
CA LYS A 104 1.06 -7.42 1.96
C LYS A 104 2.15 -6.39 1.64
N MET A 105 2.59 -5.63 2.62
CA MET A 105 3.69 -4.67 2.44
C MET A 105 5.01 -5.35 2.10
N ALA A 106 5.35 -6.47 2.74
CA ALA A 106 6.55 -7.23 2.38
C ALA A 106 6.53 -7.68 0.90
N LEU A 107 5.37 -8.08 0.40
CA LEU A 107 5.19 -8.38 -1.02
C LEU A 107 5.39 -7.14 -1.91
N ILE A 108 4.83 -5.98 -1.54
CA ILE A 108 5.03 -4.71 -2.28
C ILE A 108 6.52 -4.34 -2.34
N PHE A 109 7.24 -4.40 -1.22
CA PHE A 109 8.69 -4.18 -1.17
C PHE A 109 9.43 -5.12 -2.11
N SER A 110 9.07 -6.41 -2.12
CA SER A 110 9.69 -7.42 -2.98
C SER A 110 9.48 -7.12 -4.46
N LEU A 111 8.26 -6.70 -4.85
CA LEU A 111 7.93 -6.37 -6.23
C LEU A 111 8.69 -5.14 -6.74
N VAL A 112 8.79 -4.09 -5.92
CA VAL A 112 9.56 -2.89 -6.29
C VAL A 112 11.05 -3.22 -6.37
N TYR A 113 11.58 -3.97 -5.39
CA TYR A 113 12.98 -4.38 -5.36
C TYR A 113 13.43 -5.09 -6.65
N VAL A 114 12.65 -6.07 -7.12
CA VAL A 114 12.98 -6.87 -8.32
C VAL A 114 13.10 -6.01 -9.58
N VAL A 115 12.35 -4.91 -9.65
CA VAL A 115 12.32 -4.03 -10.82
C VAL A 115 13.38 -2.93 -10.71
N ASP A 116 13.52 -2.33 -9.54
CA ASP A 116 14.32 -1.12 -9.37
C ASP A 116 15.79 -1.40 -9.00
N PHE A 117 16.08 -2.48 -8.27
CA PHE A 117 17.45 -2.83 -7.92
C PHE A 117 18.10 -3.75 -8.98
N PRO A 118 19.38 -3.57 -9.35
CA PRO A 118 20.29 -2.51 -8.89
C PRO A 118 20.24 -1.22 -9.73
N SER A 119 19.68 -1.26 -10.94
CA SER A 119 19.92 -0.22 -11.94
C SER A 119 19.20 1.11 -11.67
N ARG A 120 17.91 1.07 -11.29
CA ARG A 120 17.10 2.28 -11.03
C ARG A 120 17.24 2.78 -9.59
N TRP A 121 17.57 1.87 -8.68
CA TRP A 121 17.78 2.19 -7.27
C TRP A 121 18.98 1.45 -6.66
N PRO A 122 20.22 1.89 -6.96
CA PRO A 122 21.42 1.26 -6.40
C PRO A 122 21.49 1.35 -4.87
N GLY A 123 20.91 2.41 -4.30
CA GLY A 123 20.89 2.70 -2.87
C GLY A 123 19.86 1.92 -2.05
N PHE A 124 19.08 1.01 -2.65
CA PHE A 124 17.94 0.33 -1.99
C PHE A 124 18.27 -0.17 -0.59
N PHE A 125 19.33 -1.00 -0.45
CA PHE A 125 19.66 -1.58 0.85
C PHE A 125 20.08 -0.53 1.87
N LYS A 126 20.80 0.51 1.43
CA LYS A 126 21.22 1.59 2.32
C LYS A 126 20.02 2.36 2.83
N GLU A 127 19.11 2.74 1.95
CA GLU A 127 17.95 3.56 2.30
C GLU A 127 16.89 2.78 3.10
N VAL A 128 16.66 1.51 2.77
CA VAL A 128 15.60 0.70 3.40
C VAL A 128 16.06 0.03 4.70
N PHE A 129 17.32 -0.41 4.78
CA PHE A 129 17.79 -1.22 5.91
C PHE A 129 18.87 -0.54 6.77
N LEU A 130 19.66 0.38 6.23
CA LEU A 130 20.85 0.92 6.93
C LEU A 130 20.72 2.38 7.38
N ASN A 131 19.79 3.15 6.81
CA ASN A 131 19.51 4.54 7.19
C ASN A 131 18.39 4.65 8.25
N ASN A 132 18.13 3.58 8.99
CA ASN A 132 17.15 3.52 10.07
C ASN A 132 17.80 3.84 11.41
#